data_AF-A0A093ZXS2-F1
#
_entry.id   AF-A0A093ZXS2-F1
#
_cell.length_a   1.000
_cell.length_b   1.000
_cell.length_c   1.000
_cell.angle_alpha   90.00
_cell.angle_beta   90.00
_cell.angle_gamma   90.00
#
_symmetry.space_group_name_H-M   'P 1'
#
loop_
_entity.id
_entity.type
_entity.pdbx_description
1 polymer ?
#
loop_
_entity_poly.entity_id
_entity_poly.type
_entity_poly.pdbx_seq_one_letter_code
_entity_poly.pdbx_strand_id
1 'polypeptide(L)'
;TPDTIEQVNAHFEENSAVSIDNILSAKFSARLRAHIEAAESTPLPATAAEIEASSPWRVAKPPHKHRFLYLEPSASGEEKNPVQELVDDLLPSKEFRKWLALATGCDIEDFNVLGRRFRRGADYALATSHEGKPRLEVCLGFTPTSGWGADEEEEEAEEEEDEEKAPPKKKGKKAGAAAKAKAKAAAAAAAAAKAAEEEDDVGGHEVYMAGDDDDEESDAAIYKATTGDEEDNVLFTVPAAWNKMSIVLRDSGVLRFVKYVSRNAKGDRWDVSGLYGVGEDEDEDEDGEEGEDEEEKESSEDEFEGFSD
;
A
#
# COMPACT_ATOMS: atom_id res chain seq x y z
N THR A 1 -18.08 9.85 -7.26
CA THR A 1 -18.79 11.04 -7.80
C THR A 1 -17.82 12.21 -7.83
N PRO A 2 -18.13 13.35 -8.49
CA PRO A 2 -17.27 14.53 -8.42
C PRO A 2 -16.95 14.95 -6.98
N ASP A 3 -17.98 15.04 -6.12
CA ASP A 3 -17.83 15.39 -4.70
C ASP A 3 -16.90 14.44 -3.93
N THR A 4 -16.91 13.13 -4.24
CA THR A 4 -16.01 12.19 -3.58
C THR A 4 -14.57 12.33 -4.07
N ILE A 5 -14.36 12.74 -5.32
CA ILE A 5 -13.00 12.95 -5.85
C ILE A 5 -12.39 14.20 -5.22
N GLU A 6 -13.15 15.28 -5.06
CA GLU A 6 -12.69 16.49 -4.36
C GLU A 6 -12.32 16.20 -2.90
N GLN A 7 -13.12 15.38 -2.20
CA GLN A 7 -12.81 14.96 -0.83
C GLN A 7 -11.53 14.11 -0.76
N VAL A 8 -11.38 13.15 -1.68
CA VAL A 8 -10.18 12.32 -1.77
C VAL A 8 -8.95 13.18 -2.05
N ASN A 9 -9.07 14.14 -2.96
CA ASN A 9 -7.99 15.04 -3.33
C ASN A 9 -7.56 15.94 -2.16
N ALA A 10 -8.51 16.58 -1.47
CA ALA A 10 -8.20 17.39 -0.29
C ALA A 10 -7.54 16.56 0.83
N HIS A 11 -8.04 15.35 1.10
CA HIS A 11 -7.42 14.46 2.10
C HIS A 11 -6.01 14.04 1.68
N PHE A 12 -5.80 13.78 0.39
CA PHE A 12 -4.52 13.39 -0.15
C PHE A 12 -3.50 14.53 -0.11
N GLU A 13 -3.92 15.77 -0.41
CA GLU A 13 -3.06 16.97 -0.35
C GLU A 13 -2.54 17.22 1.08
N GLU A 14 -3.36 16.94 2.10
CA GLU A 14 -2.97 17.13 3.51
C GLU A 14 -2.07 16.01 4.03
N ASN A 15 -2.32 14.76 3.64
CA ASN A 15 -1.71 13.59 4.28
C ASN A 15 -0.73 12.81 3.39
N SER A 16 -0.62 13.14 2.11
CA SER A 16 0.10 12.35 1.09
C SER A 16 -0.35 10.88 1.01
N ALA A 17 -1.50 10.56 1.60
CA ALA A 17 -2.08 9.24 1.69
C ALA A 17 -3.60 9.32 1.84
N VAL A 18 -4.31 8.35 1.27
CA VAL A 18 -5.78 8.24 1.41
C VAL A 18 -6.21 6.79 1.22
N SER A 19 -7.26 6.39 1.94
CA SER A 19 -7.93 5.09 1.76
C SER A 19 -9.38 5.30 1.33
N ILE A 20 -9.85 4.48 0.40
CA ILE A 20 -11.19 4.56 -0.20
C ILE A 20 -11.83 3.18 -0.13
N ASP A 21 -12.89 3.08 0.65
CA ASP A 21 -13.68 1.85 0.76
C ASP A 21 -14.66 1.68 -0.38
N ASN A 22 -14.98 0.43 -0.66
CA ASN A 22 -15.98 0.02 -1.63
C ASN A 22 -15.74 0.55 -3.06
N ILE A 23 -14.48 0.68 -3.46
CA ILE A 23 -14.09 1.25 -4.77
C ILE A 23 -14.61 0.46 -5.97
N LEU A 24 -14.67 -0.87 -5.86
CA LEU A 24 -15.20 -1.74 -6.91
C LEU A 24 -16.73 -1.84 -6.80
N SER A 25 -17.41 -1.80 -7.94
CA SER A 25 -18.87 -1.98 -8.00
C SER A 25 -19.32 -3.28 -7.31
N ALA A 26 -20.48 -3.25 -6.65
CA ALA A 26 -21.03 -4.41 -5.95
C ALA A 26 -21.11 -5.68 -6.83
N LYS A 27 -21.44 -5.51 -8.12
CA LYS A 27 -21.49 -6.62 -9.08
C LYS A 27 -20.12 -7.25 -9.33
N PHE A 28 -19.09 -6.44 -9.56
CA PHE A 28 -17.73 -6.92 -9.79
C PHE A 28 -17.15 -7.51 -8.50
N SER A 29 -17.32 -6.81 -7.38
CA SER A 29 -16.88 -7.22 -6.05
C SER A 29 -17.45 -8.60 -5.68
N ALA A 30 -18.74 -8.85 -5.86
CA ALA A 30 -19.33 -10.16 -5.61
C ALA A 30 -18.73 -11.30 -6.47
N ARG A 31 -18.43 -11.02 -7.75
CA ARG A 31 -17.77 -11.98 -8.66
C ARG A 31 -16.32 -12.25 -8.25
N LEU A 32 -15.58 -11.20 -7.90
CA LEU A 32 -14.21 -11.32 -7.38
C LEU A 32 -14.21 -12.16 -6.10
N ARG A 33 -15.16 -11.92 -5.18
CA ARG A 33 -15.27 -12.65 -3.92
C ARG A 33 -15.45 -14.15 -4.14
N ALA A 34 -16.41 -14.52 -4.97
CA ALA A 34 -16.65 -15.92 -5.31
C ALA A 34 -15.41 -16.59 -5.93
N HIS A 35 -14.64 -15.85 -6.74
CA HIS A 35 -13.40 -16.35 -7.33
C HIS A 35 -12.31 -16.59 -6.26
N ILE A 36 -12.11 -15.63 -5.34
CA ILE A 36 -11.08 -15.75 -4.30
C ILE A 36 -11.44 -16.84 -3.29
N GLU A 37 -12.69 -16.91 -2.83
CA GLU A 37 -13.14 -17.96 -1.90
C GLU A 37 -12.98 -19.37 -2.51
N ALA A 38 -13.25 -19.52 -3.82
CA ALA A 38 -12.97 -20.77 -4.54
C ALA A 38 -11.46 -21.07 -4.60
N ALA A 39 -10.63 -20.06 -4.88
CA ALA A 39 -9.17 -20.19 -4.92
C ALA A 39 -8.54 -20.51 -3.56
N GLU A 40 -9.10 -20.00 -2.45
CA GLU A 40 -8.68 -20.35 -1.09
C GLU A 40 -9.10 -21.77 -0.68
N SER A 41 -10.25 -22.25 -1.16
CA SER A 41 -10.72 -23.61 -0.90
C SER A 41 -9.89 -24.69 -1.60
N THR A 42 -9.10 -24.31 -2.60
CA THR A 42 -8.24 -25.21 -3.37
C THR A 42 -6.82 -25.20 -2.80
N PRO A 43 -6.29 -26.34 -2.30
CA PRO A 43 -4.93 -26.40 -1.79
C PRO A 43 -3.91 -26.06 -2.89
N LEU A 44 -2.96 -25.18 -2.56
CA LEU A 44 -1.83 -24.90 -3.43
C LEU A 44 -0.82 -26.05 -3.41
N PRO A 45 -0.12 -26.31 -4.53
CA PRO A 45 1.02 -27.21 -4.55
C PRO A 45 2.11 -26.83 -3.54
N ALA A 46 2.89 -27.81 -3.08
CA ALA A 46 3.84 -27.62 -1.99
C ALA A 46 5.10 -26.86 -2.41
N THR A 47 5.48 -26.95 -3.69
CA THR A 47 6.72 -26.35 -4.19
C THR A 47 6.47 -25.21 -5.17
N ALA A 48 7.41 -24.26 -5.25
CA ALA A 48 7.34 -23.16 -6.19
C ALA A 48 7.24 -23.65 -7.65
N ALA A 49 8.01 -24.68 -8.02
CA ALA A 49 8.01 -25.24 -9.37
C ALA A 49 6.63 -25.80 -9.77
N GLU A 50 5.94 -26.48 -8.84
CA GLU A 50 4.60 -27.01 -9.11
C GLU A 50 3.55 -25.91 -9.21
N ILE A 51 3.63 -24.86 -8.38
CA ILE A 51 2.75 -23.68 -8.47
C ILE A 51 2.92 -22.99 -9.83
N GLU A 52 4.17 -22.74 -10.23
CA GLU A 52 4.52 -22.04 -11.47
C GLU A 52 4.14 -22.86 -12.72
N ALA A 53 4.15 -24.20 -12.63
CA ALA A 53 3.77 -25.09 -13.72
C ALA A 53 2.24 -25.29 -13.86
N SER A 54 1.48 -25.10 -12.79
CA SER A 54 0.03 -25.37 -12.75
C SER A 54 -0.84 -24.12 -12.75
N SER A 55 -0.24 -22.93 -12.64
CA SER A 55 -0.96 -21.67 -12.54
C SER A 55 -0.16 -20.51 -13.15
N PRO A 56 -0.80 -19.38 -13.47
CA PRO A 56 -0.10 -18.18 -13.93
C PRO A 56 0.70 -17.50 -12.80
N TRP A 57 0.47 -17.87 -11.54
CA TRP A 57 1.18 -17.32 -10.39
C TRP A 57 2.64 -17.73 -10.37
N ARG A 58 3.47 -16.81 -9.89
CA ARG A 58 4.92 -16.99 -9.68
C ARG A 58 5.28 -16.80 -8.22
N VAL A 59 6.41 -17.36 -7.79
CA VAL A 59 6.88 -17.21 -6.40
C VAL A 59 8.00 -16.19 -6.34
N ALA A 60 7.79 -15.11 -5.60
CA ALA A 60 8.78 -14.06 -5.37
C ALA A 60 10.03 -14.62 -4.64
N LYS A 61 11.22 -14.26 -5.12
CA LYS A 61 12.53 -14.75 -4.68
C LYS A 61 13.53 -13.57 -4.68
N PRO A 62 14.53 -13.54 -3.78
CA PRO A 62 14.93 -14.62 -2.89
C PRO A 62 14.24 -14.57 -1.51
N PRO A 63 14.10 -15.74 -0.82
CA PRO A 63 13.41 -15.81 0.47
C PRO A 63 13.95 -14.87 1.55
N HIS A 64 15.24 -14.60 1.61
CA HIS A 64 15.80 -13.68 2.62
C HIS A 64 15.42 -12.21 2.41
N LYS A 65 14.70 -11.87 1.32
CA LYS A 65 14.14 -10.53 1.07
C LYS A 65 12.62 -10.54 1.07
N HIS A 66 12.03 -11.52 0.42
CA HIS A 66 10.57 -11.65 0.34
C HIS A 66 10.18 -13.07 -0.07
N ARG A 67 8.93 -13.41 0.19
CA ARG A 67 8.27 -14.59 -0.36
C ARG A 67 6.78 -14.29 -0.43
N PHE A 68 6.21 -14.32 -1.63
CA PHE A 68 4.77 -14.22 -1.88
C PHE A 68 4.46 -14.74 -3.27
N LEU A 69 3.20 -15.01 -3.57
CA LEU A 69 2.77 -15.29 -4.94
C LEU A 69 2.46 -13.99 -5.65
N TYR A 70 2.93 -13.87 -6.90
CA TYR A 70 2.64 -12.71 -7.73
C TYR A 70 2.11 -13.08 -9.11
N LEU A 71 1.35 -12.16 -9.69
CA LEU A 71 0.73 -12.25 -11.00
C LEU A 71 1.04 -10.96 -11.78
N GLU A 72 1.77 -11.09 -12.87
CA GLU A 72 2.10 -9.99 -13.77
C GLU A 72 1.03 -9.81 -14.87
N PRO A 73 0.93 -8.61 -15.46
CA PRO A 73 0.05 -8.38 -16.59
C PRO A 73 0.33 -9.34 -17.74
N SER A 74 -0.72 -10.00 -18.24
CA SER A 74 -0.60 -10.96 -19.34
C SER A 74 -0.89 -10.30 -20.70
N ALA A 75 -0.12 -10.65 -21.73
CA ALA A 75 -0.39 -10.21 -23.11
C ALA A 75 -1.52 -11.02 -23.80
N SER A 76 -2.08 -12.03 -23.14
CA SER A 76 -2.99 -13.01 -23.74
C SER A 76 -4.45 -12.56 -23.68
N GLY A 77 -5.13 -12.55 -24.83
CA GLY A 77 -6.57 -12.30 -24.95
C GLY A 77 -7.47 -13.50 -24.61
N GLU A 78 -7.06 -14.35 -23.66
CA GLU A 78 -7.91 -15.42 -23.15
C GLU A 78 -9.01 -14.87 -22.22
N GLU A 79 -9.98 -15.72 -21.84
CA GLU A 79 -11.03 -15.35 -20.90
C GLU A 79 -10.42 -15.04 -19.53
N LYS A 80 -10.35 -13.74 -19.20
CA LYS A 80 -9.74 -13.24 -17.96
C LYS A 80 -10.60 -13.57 -16.76
N ASN A 81 -9.95 -14.01 -15.68
CA ASN A 81 -10.61 -14.08 -14.37
C ASN A 81 -10.65 -12.67 -13.74
N PRO A 82 -11.47 -12.45 -12.68
CA PRO A 82 -11.62 -11.12 -12.09
C PRO A 82 -10.32 -10.51 -11.54
N VAL A 83 -9.35 -11.30 -11.07
CA VAL A 83 -8.05 -10.76 -10.62
C VAL A 83 -7.24 -10.29 -11.84
N GLN A 84 -7.26 -11.06 -12.92
CA GLN A 84 -6.59 -10.69 -14.16
C GLN A 84 -7.22 -9.43 -14.80
N GLU A 85 -8.54 -9.25 -14.69
CA GLU A 85 -9.19 -7.99 -15.12
C GLU A 85 -8.69 -6.77 -14.31
N LEU A 86 -8.36 -6.94 -13.02
CA LEU A 86 -7.76 -5.85 -12.23
C LEU A 86 -6.32 -5.55 -12.67
N VAL A 87 -5.52 -6.60 -12.89
CA VAL A 87 -4.09 -6.51 -13.19
C VAL A 87 -3.81 -6.11 -14.65
N ASP A 88 -4.60 -6.59 -15.60
CA ASP A 88 -4.38 -6.36 -17.03
C ASP A 88 -5.17 -5.15 -17.55
N ASP A 89 -6.36 -4.88 -17.00
CA ASP A 89 -7.28 -3.91 -17.59
C ASP A 89 -7.52 -2.70 -16.68
N LEU A 90 -8.01 -2.86 -15.45
CA LEU A 90 -8.45 -1.72 -14.62
C LEU A 90 -7.28 -0.81 -14.25
N LEU A 91 -6.30 -1.31 -13.50
CA LEU A 91 -5.21 -0.49 -12.96
C LEU A 91 -4.23 0.01 -14.05
N PRO A 92 -3.99 -0.75 -15.15
CA PRO A 92 -3.27 -0.25 -16.32
C PRO A 92 -4.08 0.64 -17.27
N SER A 93 -5.39 0.86 -17.04
CA SER A 93 -6.20 1.63 -17.99
C SER A 93 -5.84 3.12 -18.01
N LYS A 94 -6.07 3.76 -19.17
CA LYS A 94 -5.91 5.21 -19.31
C LYS A 94 -6.91 5.95 -18.44
N GLU A 95 -8.11 5.41 -18.31
CA GLU A 95 -9.21 5.95 -17.51
C GLU A 95 -8.86 5.95 -16.03
N PHE A 96 -8.29 4.85 -15.52
CA PHE A 96 -7.83 4.77 -14.14
C PHE A 96 -6.70 5.76 -13.86
N ARG A 97 -5.71 5.88 -14.75
CA ARG A 97 -4.63 6.87 -14.59
C ARG A 97 -5.15 8.31 -14.57
N LYS A 98 -6.11 8.65 -15.44
CA LYS A 98 -6.76 9.97 -15.41
C LYS A 98 -7.51 10.21 -14.11
N TRP A 99 -8.22 9.20 -13.61
CA TRP A 99 -8.90 9.28 -12.33
C TRP A 99 -7.89 9.45 -11.18
N LEU A 100 -6.78 8.71 -11.21
CA LEU A 100 -5.71 8.81 -10.22
C LEU A 100 -5.11 10.21 -10.21
N ALA A 101 -4.79 10.77 -11.38
CA ALA A 101 -4.28 12.14 -11.51
C ALA A 101 -5.24 13.17 -10.89
N LEU A 102 -6.55 13.05 -11.15
CA LEU A 102 -7.55 13.93 -10.54
C LEU A 102 -7.71 13.70 -9.03
N ALA A 103 -7.56 12.46 -8.56
CA ALA A 103 -7.69 12.11 -7.16
C ALA A 103 -6.48 12.59 -6.33
N THR A 104 -5.28 12.65 -6.92
CA THR A 104 -4.06 13.00 -6.18
C THR A 104 -3.50 14.38 -6.54
N GLY A 105 -3.97 14.99 -7.63
CA GLY A 105 -3.38 16.22 -8.17
C GLY A 105 -2.03 16.01 -8.85
N CYS A 106 -1.62 14.76 -9.11
CA CYS A 106 -0.31 14.42 -9.66
C CYS A 106 -0.39 14.04 -11.14
N ASP A 107 0.63 14.39 -11.92
CA ASP A 107 0.77 13.91 -13.29
C ASP A 107 1.37 12.50 -13.35
N ILE A 108 0.69 11.58 -14.04
CA ILE A 108 1.07 10.16 -14.10
C ILE A 108 1.87 9.85 -15.37
N GLU A 109 3.15 9.52 -15.23
CA GLU A 109 4.08 9.26 -16.35
C GLU A 109 4.09 7.80 -16.78
N ASP A 110 4.33 6.90 -15.83
CA ASP A 110 4.47 5.47 -16.06
C ASP A 110 3.70 4.65 -15.02
N PHE A 111 3.69 3.33 -15.19
CA PHE A 111 3.08 2.44 -14.22
C PHE A 111 3.69 1.03 -14.24
N ASN A 112 3.60 0.36 -13.10
CA ASN A 112 3.83 -1.07 -12.92
C ASN A 112 2.73 -1.65 -12.04
N VAL A 113 2.11 -2.75 -12.45
CA VAL A 113 1.00 -3.38 -11.72
C VAL A 113 1.33 -4.83 -11.43
N LEU A 114 1.02 -5.29 -10.20
CA LEU A 114 1.32 -6.62 -9.72
C LEU A 114 0.18 -7.13 -8.82
N GLY A 115 -0.49 -8.22 -9.22
CA GLY A 115 -1.38 -8.95 -8.33
C GLY A 115 -0.58 -9.75 -7.31
N ARG A 116 -0.93 -9.70 -6.03
CA ARG A 116 -0.20 -10.40 -4.96
C ARG A 116 -1.13 -11.28 -4.12
N ARG A 117 -0.62 -12.44 -3.72
CA ARG A 117 -1.22 -13.33 -2.73
C ARG A 117 -0.18 -13.73 -1.70
N PHE A 118 -0.40 -13.33 -0.45
CA PHE A 118 0.45 -13.66 0.68
C PHE A 118 -0.18 -14.81 1.47
N ARG A 119 0.40 -15.99 1.33
CA ARG A 119 -0.09 -17.20 1.99
C ARG A 119 0.16 -17.16 3.49
N ARG A 120 -0.87 -17.47 4.26
CA ARG A 120 -0.75 -17.56 5.71
C ARG A 120 0.29 -18.58 6.15
N GLY A 121 1.07 -18.23 7.15
CA GLY A 121 2.17 -19.04 7.66
C GLY A 121 3.40 -19.10 6.75
N ALA A 122 3.44 -18.35 5.65
CA ALA A 122 4.55 -18.44 4.70
C ALA A 122 5.08 -17.09 4.21
N ASP A 123 4.22 -16.14 3.88
CA ASP A 123 4.61 -15.06 3.00
C ASP A 123 4.79 -13.70 3.72
N TYR A 124 5.71 -12.90 3.19
CA TYR A 124 6.15 -11.60 3.70
C TYR A 124 6.92 -10.83 2.63
N ALA A 125 7.10 -9.53 2.83
CA ALA A 125 8.10 -8.73 2.12
C ALA A 125 8.83 -7.84 3.14
N LEU A 126 10.17 -7.89 3.17
CA LEU A 126 10.96 -7.06 4.09
C LEU A 126 10.99 -5.59 3.65
N ALA A 127 11.45 -4.72 4.56
CA ALA A 127 11.59 -3.30 4.28
C ALA A 127 12.54 -3.05 3.12
N THR A 128 12.06 -2.25 2.19
CA THR A 128 12.82 -1.74 1.06
C THR A 128 12.67 -0.24 1.05
N SER A 129 13.73 0.51 0.80
CA SER A 129 13.66 1.94 0.49
C SER A 129 13.23 2.14 -0.97
N HIS A 130 12.72 3.33 -1.26
CA HIS A 130 12.58 3.81 -2.63
C HIS A 130 13.72 4.79 -2.91
N GLU A 131 14.31 4.70 -4.10
CA GLU A 131 15.35 5.60 -4.58
C GLU A 131 14.85 6.30 -5.85
N GLY A 132 15.05 7.61 -5.95
CA GLY A 132 14.68 8.41 -7.12
C GLY A 132 13.46 9.31 -6.90
N LYS A 133 12.79 9.68 -8.00
CA LYS A 133 11.62 10.57 -7.98
C LYS A 133 10.47 9.98 -7.15
N PRO A 134 9.67 10.81 -6.46
CA PRO A 134 8.46 10.35 -5.78
C PRO A 134 7.56 9.54 -6.72
N ARG A 135 6.82 8.59 -6.15
CA ARG A 135 5.85 7.79 -6.91
C ARG A 135 4.59 7.54 -6.10
N LEU A 136 3.46 7.42 -6.79
CA LEU A 136 2.23 6.96 -6.18
C LEU A 136 2.24 5.44 -6.09
N GLU A 137 1.96 4.92 -4.89
CA GLU A 137 1.75 3.51 -4.65
C GLU A 137 0.28 3.27 -4.31
N VAL A 138 -0.40 2.51 -5.18
CA VAL A 138 -1.79 2.09 -5.01
C VAL A 138 -1.81 0.65 -4.52
N CYS A 139 -2.58 0.37 -3.47
CA CYS A 139 -2.87 -0.97 -2.98
C CYS A 139 -4.37 -1.20 -2.99
N LEU A 140 -4.86 -2.05 -3.90
CA LEU A 140 -6.26 -2.47 -3.94
C LEU A 140 -6.41 -3.80 -3.20
N GLY A 141 -6.88 -3.76 -1.96
CA GLY A 141 -7.17 -4.93 -1.14
C GLY A 141 -8.47 -5.63 -1.54
N PHE A 142 -8.43 -6.94 -1.63
CA PHE A 142 -9.60 -7.80 -1.83
C PHE A 142 -9.45 -9.09 -1.00
N THR A 143 -9.04 -8.94 0.25
CA THR A 143 -8.92 -10.04 1.20
C THR A 143 -10.29 -10.33 1.81
N PRO A 144 -10.91 -11.51 1.58
CA PRO A 144 -12.31 -11.74 1.97
C PRO A 144 -12.49 -12.11 3.44
N THR A 145 -11.40 -12.47 4.13
CA THR A 145 -11.41 -12.86 5.53
C THR A 145 -11.31 -11.64 6.45
N SER A 146 -11.84 -11.74 7.67
CA SER A 146 -11.84 -10.68 8.68
C SER A 146 -10.78 -10.88 9.76
N GLY A 147 -10.59 -9.88 10.63
CA GLY A 147 -9.62 -9.93 11.74
C GLY A 147 -8.20 -9.60 11.28
N TRP A 148 -8.08 -8.57 10.46
CA TRP A 148 -6.81 -8.01 9.98
C TRP A 148 -6.57 -6.60 10.53
N GLY A 149 -7.22 -6.20 11.63
CA GLY A 149 -7.18 -4.83 12.17
C GLY A 149 -7.99 -3.79 11.38
N ALA A 150 -8.33 -4.04 10.11
CA ALA A 150 -9.16 -3.13 9.31
C ALA A 150 -10.56 -2.89 9.90
N ASP A 151 -11.09 -3.89 10.63
CA ASP A 151 -12.41 -3.82 11.27
C ASP A 151 -12.36 -3.00 12.59
N GLU A 152 -11.17 -2.74 13.14
CA GLU A 152 -10.96 -2.02 14.41
C GLU A 152 -10.85 -0.50 14.19
N GLU A 153 -10.29 -0.04 13.07
CA GLU A 153 -10.28 1.39 12.67
C GLU A 153 -11.71 1.98 12.56
N GLU A 154 -12.69 1.18 12.12
CA GLU A 154 -14.10 1.61 12.07
C GLU A 154 -14.71 1.73 13.47
N GLU A 155 -14.28 0.92 14.44
CA GLU A 155 -14.75 0.97 15.83
C GLU A 155 -14.11 2.14 16.61
N GLU A 156 -12.81 2.42 16.40
CA GLU A 156 -12.11 3.55 17.05
C GLU A 156 -12.65 4.92 16.61
N ALA A 157 -13.03 5.08 15.33
CA ALA A 157 -13.66 6.30 14.83
C ALA A 157 -15.06 6.57 15.45
N GLU A 158 -15.80 5.52 15.82
CA GLU A 158 -17.07 5.65 16.55
C GLU A 158 -16.86 5.98 18.04
N GLU A 159 -15.73 5.56 18.63
CA GLU A 159 -15.40 5.87 20.03
C GLU A 159 -14.89 7.31 20.23
N GLU A 160 -14.16 7.89 19.27
CA GLU A 160 -13.73 9.30 19.34
C GLU A 160 -14.91 10.31 19.29
N GLU A 161 -16.00 9.99 18.59
CA GLU A 161 -17.21 10.84 18.58
C GLU A 161 -17.95 10.86 19.94
N ASP A 162 -17.79 9.84 20.79
CA ASP A 162 -18.50 9.74 22.09
C ASP A 162 -17.68 10.32 23.28
N GLU A 163 -16.35 10.48 23.13
CA GLU A 163 -15.48 11.09 24.17
C GLU A 163 -15.58 12.63 24.27
N GLU A 164 -16.16 13.32 23.29
CA GLU A 164 -16.28 14.80 23.27
C GLU A 164 -17.27 15.37 24.33
N LYS A 165 -17.87 14.54 25.21
CA LYS A 165 -18.90 14.95 26.20
C LYS A 165 -18.58 14.72 27.69
N ALA A 166 -17.32 14.83 28.11
CA ALA A 166 -16.97 14.81 29.55
C ALA A 166 -16.63 16.21 30.13
N PRO A 167 -17.32 16.71 31.19
CA PRO A 167 -17.05 18.02 31.77
C PRO A 167 -15.89 18.02 32.78
N PRO A 168 -15.16 19.14 32.95
CA PRO A 168 -13.93 19.21 33.73
C PRO A 168 -14.19 19.29 35.25
N LYS A 169 -13.50 18.47 36.06
CA LYS A 169 -13.53 18.56 37.54
C LYS A 169 -12.27 19.20 38.14
N LYS A 170 -12.52 20.09 39.11
CA LYS A 170 -11.58 21.00 39.79
C LYS A 170 -10.51 20.32 40.68
N LYS A 171 -9.33 20.96 40.70
CA LYS A 171 -8.12 20.64 41.49
C LYS A 171 -8.30 20.75 43.01
N GLY A 172 -7.78 19.75 43.74
CA GLY A 172 -7.50 19.78 45.18
C GLY A 172 -6.12 19.18 45.49
N LYS A 173 -5.31 19.88 46.28
CA LYS A 173 -3.85 19.76 46.38
C LYS A 173 -3.42 18.81 47.51
N LYS A 174 -3.11 17.54 47.20
CA LYS A 174 -2.33 16.57 48.04
C LYS A 174 -2.08 15.27 47.24
N ALA A 175 -1.10 15.24 46.32
CA ALA A 175 -1.03 14.19 45.28
C ALA A 175 0.37 13.67 44.91
N GLY A 176 1.33 13.59 45.84
CA GLY A 176 2.70 13.11 45.50
C GLY A 176 2.81 11.58 45.35
N ALA A 177 2.22 10.80 46.27
CA ALA A 177 2.37 9.34 46.28
C ALA A 177 1.25 8.59 45.54
N ALA A 178 0.02 9.12 45.55
CA ALA A 178 -1.12 8.53 44.85
C ALA A 178 -1.01 8.69 43.32
N ALA A 179 -0.38 9.76 42.83
CA ALA A 179 -0.15 9.97 41.39
C ALA A 179 0.83 8.93 40.81
N LYS A 180 1.87 8.55 41.57
CA LYS A 180 2.87 7.56 41.13
C LYS A 180 2.30 6.13 41.07
N ALA A 181 1.40 5.78 41.99
CA ALA A 181 0.69 4.50 41.97
C ALA A 181 -0.34 4.42 40.83
N LYS A 182 -1.06 5.53 40.56
CA LYS A 182 -2.01 5.62 39.45
C LYS A 182 -1.32 5.58 38.09
N ALA A 183 -0.17 6.24 37.94
CA ALA A 183 0.64 6.18 36.71
C ALA A 183 1.19 4.76 36.44
N LYS A 184 1.64 4.04 37.47
CA LYS A 184 2.13 2.67 37.32
C LYS A 184 1.01 1.67 36.97
N ALA A 185 -0.19 1.86 37.52
CA ALA A 185 -1.35 1.04 37.17
C ALA A 185 -1.85 1.32 35.74
N ALA A 186 -1.84 2.59 35.31
CA ALA A 186 -2.16 2.97 33.94
C ALA A 186 -1.15 2.41 32.93
N ALA A 187 0.15 2.50 33.22
CA ALA A 187 1.19 1.91 32.36
C ALA A 187 1.11 0.37 32.28
N ALA A 188 0.74 -0.30 33.38
CA ALA A 188 0.55 -1.75 33.38
C ALA A 188 -0.72 -2.18 32.62
N ALA A 189 -1.78 -1.37 32.67
CA ALA A 189 -3.00 -1.59 31.89
C ALA A 189 -2.76 -1.35 30.39
N ALA A 190 -2.04 -0.28 30.02
CA ALA A 190 -1.64 0.00 28.64
C ALA A 190 -0.73 -1.10 28.07
N ALA A 191 0.25 -1.57 28.86
CA ALA A 191 1.10 -2.69 28.43
C ALA A 191 0.35 -4.02 28.30
N ALA A 192 -0.68 -4.25 29.12
CA ALA A 192 -1.52 -5.45 29.02
C ALA A 192 -2.51 -5.38 27.85
N ALA A 193 -3.03 -4.18 27.54
CA ALA A 193 -3.87 -3.95 26.35
C ALA A 193 -3.05 -4.13 25.07
N LYS A 194 -1.88 -3.49 24.98
CA LYS A 194 -0.95 -3.66 23.85
C LYS A 194 -0.50 -5.11 23.65
N ALA A 195 -0.25 -5.85 24.74
CA ALA A 195 0.11 -7.26 24.65
C ALA A 195 -1.07 -8.15 24.20
N ALA A 196 -2.32 -7.76 24.44
CA ALA A 196 -3.49 -8.47 23.95
C ALA A 196 -3.76 -8.16 22.47
N GLU A 197 -3.61 -6.90 22.08
CA GLU A 197 -3.68 -6.43 20.70
C GLU A 197 -2.61 -7.11 19.81
N GLU A 198 -1.36 -7.20 20.29
CA GLU A 198 -0.30 -7.96 19.63
C GLU A 198 -0.55 -9.48 19.60
N GLU A 199 -1.35 -10.02 20.53
CA GLU A 199 -1.68 -11.46 20.54
C GLU A 199 -2.71 -11.81 19.45
N ASP A 200 -3.57 -10.85 19.09
CA ASP A 200 -4.58 -10.99 18.04
C ASP A 200 -4.08 -10.51 16.65
N ASP A 201 -2.98 -9.75 16.57
CA ASP A 201 -2.38 -9.33 15.30
C ASP A 201 -1.81 -10.51 14.48
N VAL A 202 -2.49 -10.84 13.38
CA VAL A 202 -2.07 -11.89 12.44
C VAL A 202 -1.09 -11.41 11.38
N GLY A 203 -0.66 -10.15 11.41
CA GLY A 203 0.22 -9.53 10.43
C GLY A 203 -0.44 -9.34 9.07
N GLY A 204 0.37 -9.32 8.00
CA GLY A 204 -0.11 -9.03 6.65
C GLY A 204 -0.37 -7.55 6.35
N HIS A 205 -0.18 -6.65 7.32
CA HIS A 205 -0.26 -5.21 7.10
C HIS A 205 0.87 -4.74 6.19
N GLU A 206 0.53 -3.84 5.29
CA GLU A 206 1.50 -3.11 4.49
C GLU A 206 1.84 -1.81 5.22
N VAL A 207 3.12 -1.61 5.52
CA VAL A 207 3.56 -0.55 6.43
C VAL A 207 4.55 0.35 5.71
N TYR A 208 4.34 1.64 5.83
CA TYR A 208 5.21 2.72 5.38
C TYR A 208 5.86 3.36 6.60
N MET A 209 7.18 3.50 6.58
CA MET A 209 7.96 4.08 7.69
C MET A 209 8.94 5.11 7.16
N ALA A 210 9.23 6.12 7.97
CA ALA A 210 10.36 7.01 7.72
C ALA A 210 11.67 6.19 7.71
N GLY A 211 12.62 6.57 6.86
CA GLY A 211 13.99 6.06 6.97
C GLY A 211 14.67 6.73 8.16
N ASP A 212 15.52 5.99 8.89
CA ASP A 212 16.43 6.61 9.87
C ASP A 212 17.56 7.31 9.11
N ASP A 213 17.61 8.64 9.20
CA ASP A 213 18.63 9.48 8.55
C ASP A 213 20.04 9.32 9.18
N ASP A 214 20.18 8.62 10.32
CA ASP A 214 21.38 8.67 11.16
C ASP A 214 22.26 7.39 11.16
N ASP A 215 21.85 6.28 10.55
CA ASP A 215 22.65 5.04 10.58
C ASP A 215 22.70 4.32 9.22
N GLU A 216 23.66 4.70 8.36
CA GLU A 216 24.05 3.98 7.13
C GLU A 216 24.50 2.51 7.39
N GLU A 217 24.63 2.09 8.66
CA GLU A 217 25.02 0.74 9.08
C GLU A 217 23.89 -0.09 9.72
N SER A 218 22.67 0.45 9.85
CA SER A 218 21.54 -0.30 10.38
C SER A 218 20.89 -1.17 9.29
N ASP A 219 20.90 -2.49 9.49
CA ASP A 219 20.30 -3.44 8.54
C ASP A 219 18.77 -3.26 8.52
N ALA A 220 18.24 -2.69 7.44
CA ALA A 220 16.82 -2.49 7.18
C ALA A 220 15.99 -3.80 7.27
N ALA A 221 16.63 -4.97 7.32
CA ALA A 221 15.97 -6.26 7.46
C ALA A 221 15.48 -6.59 8.89
N ILE A 222 15.84 -5.83 9.93
CA ILE A 222 15.47 -6.15 11.32
C ILE A 222 14.37 -5.19 11.83
N TYR A 223 13.11 -5.54 11.59
CA TYR A 223 11.98 -4.95 12.30
C TYR A 223 12.02 -5.37 13.78
N LYS A 224 12.44 -4.48 14.68
CA LYS A 224 12.42 -4.71 16.12
C LYS A 224 11.11 -4.19 16.70
N ALA A 225 10.05 -4.99 16.58
CA ALA A 225 8.77 -4.78 17.26
C ALA A 225 8.86 -4.74 18.82
N THR A 226 10.06 -4.72 19.41
CA THR A 226 10.29 -4.90 20.86
C THR A 226 10.67 -3.63 21.61
N THR A 227 10.76 -2.47 20.95
CA THR A 227 10.99 -1.19 21.63
C THR A 227 9.90 -0.23 21.23
N GLY A 228 8.99 0.08 22.16
CA GLY A 228 7.84 0.98 21.96
C GLY A 228 8.20 2.45 21.70
N ASP A 229 9.39 2.71 21.15
CA ASP A 229 9.84 3.99 20.63
C ASP A 229 9.77 4.02 19.08
N GLU A 230 9.59 2.88 18.38
CA GLU A 230 9.61 2.82 16.90
C GLU A 230 8.21 2.84 16.24
N GLU A 231 7.12 2.79 17.00
CA GLU A 231 5.77 3.13 16.48
C GLU A 231 5.72 4.60 16.02
N ASP A 232 6.54 5.46 16.61
CA ASP A 232 6.65 6.88 16.27
C ASP A 232 7.20 7.12 14.85
N ASN A 233 7.81 6.11 14.20
CA ASN A 233 8.36 6.19 12.84
C ASN A 233 7.44 5.63 11.75
N VAL A 234 6.29 5.07 12.12
CA VAL A 234 5.30 4.56 11.16
C VAL A 234 4.52 5.73 10.58
N LEU A 235 4.61 5.91 9.27
CA LEU A 235 3.91 6.99 8.54
C LEU A 235 2.49 6.57 8.17
N PHE A 236 2.31 5.33 7.72
CA PHE A 236 1.02 4.83 7.27
C PHE A 236 0.97 3.30 7.29
N THR A 237 -0.14 2.75 7.77
CA THR A 237 -0.39 1.29 7.78
C THR A 237 -1.64 0.97 6.97
N VAL A 238 -1.54 -0.04 6.12
CA VAL A 238 -2.63 -0.54 5.28
C VAL A 238 -2.93 -1.98 5.67
N PRO A 239 -3.94 -2.21 6.54
CA PRO A 239 -4.36 -3.55 6.90
C PRO A 239 -4.93 -4.29 5.68
N ALA A 240 -4.95 -5.63 5.75
CA ALA A 240 -5.60 -6.40 4.70
C ALA A 240 -7.12 -6.23 4.79
N ALA A 241 -7.74 -5.72 3.72
CA ALA A 241 -9.16 -5.40 3.72
C ALA A 241 -9.85 -5.88 2.44
N TRP A 242 -11.18 -5.92 2.49
CA TRP A 242 -12.02 -6.25 1.35
C TRP A 242 -12.47 -4.97 0.62
N ASN A 243 -12.14 -4.86 -0.67
CA ASN A 243 -12.60 -3.78 -1.53
C ASN A 243 -12.20 -2.38 -1.03
N LYS A 244 -10.98 -2.26 -0.46
CA LYS A 244 -10.39 -1.01 0.02
C LYS A 244 -9.19 -0.66 -0.87
N MET A 245 -9.14 0.56 -1.38
CA MET A 245 -8.01 1.08 -2.14
C MET A 245 -7.28 2.10 -1.30
N SER A 246 -5.99 1.87 -1.06
CA SER A 246 -5.10 2.85 -0.44
C SER A 246 -4.16 3.44 -1.49
N ILE A 247 -3.93 4.74 -1.43
CA ILE A 247 -3.05 5.49 -2.32
C ILE A 247 -2.08 6.26 -1.44
N VAL A 248 -0.77 6.13 -1.69
CA VAL A 248 0.29 6.77 -0.91
C VAL A 248 1.30 7.41 -1.87
N LEU A 249 1.62 8.69 -1.68
CA LEU A 249 2.79 9.30 -2.32
C LEU A 249 4.03 8.90 -1.53
N ARG A 250 4.91 8.14 -2.16
CA ARG A 250 6.11 7.62 -1.53
C ARG A 250 7.35 8.32 -2.04
N ASP A 251 7.96 9.09 -1.15
CA ASP A 251 9.22 9.78 -1.40
C ASP A 251 10.43 8.84 -1.32
N SER A 252 11.57 9.35 -1.79
CA SER A 252 12.86 8.68 -1.63
C SER A 252 13.17 8.49 -0.14
N GLY A 253 13.74 7.35 0.22
CA GLY A 253 14.11 7.01 1.61
C GLY A 253 12.99 6.40 2.45
N VAL A 254 11.71 6.65 2.13
CA VAL A 254 10.58 6.01 2.84
C VAL A 254 10.65 4.50 2.66
N LEU A 255 10.60 3.76 3.76
CA LEU A 255 10.62 2.31 3.78
C LEU A 255 9.21 1.75 3.61
N ARG A 256 9.09 0.63 2.87
CA ARG A 256 7.85 -0.14 2.76
C ARG A 256 8.10 -1.62 2.96
N PHE A 257 7.23 -2.28 3.70
CA PHE A 257 7.22 -3.73 3.86
C PHE A 257 5.81 -4.30 4.03
N VAL A 258 5.67 -5.62 3.90
CA VAL A 258 4.44 -6.34 4.25
C VAL A 258 4.77 -7.32 5.37
N LYS A 259 4.17 -7.11 6.53
CA LYS A 259 4.37 -7.94 7.72
C LYS A 259 4.03 -9.39 7.40
N TYR A 260 4.79 -10.31 7.98
CA TYR A 260 4.57 -11.74 7.78
C TYR A 260 3.13 -12.13 8.11
N VAL A 261 2.48 -12.87 7.21
CA VAL A 261 1.11 -13.37 7.45
C VAL A 261 1.20 -14.59 8.35
N SER A 262 0.72 -14.46 9.58
CA SER A 262 0.70 -15.52 10.58
C SER A 262 -0.10 -16.73 10.10
N ARG A 263 0.29 -17.93 10.54
CA ARG A 263 -0.51 -19.14 10.31
C ARG A 263 -1.90 -19.06 10.97
N ASN A 264 -2.07 -18.19 11.96
CA ASN A 264 -3.33 -17.98 12.66
C ASN A 264 -4.34 -17.15 11.86
N ALA A 265 -3.92 -16.49 10.77
CA ALA A 265 -4.83 -15.76 9.88
C ALA A 265 -5.93 -16.69 9.33
N LYS A 266 -7.16 -16.18 9.21
CA LYS A 266 -8.31 -16.94 8.72
C LYS A 266 -8.23 -17.28 7.22
N GLY A 267 -7.39 -16.56 6.46
CA GLY A 267 -7.20 -16.70 5.02
C GLY A 267 -5.83 -16.20 4.58
N ASP A 268 -5.61 -16.16 3.27
CA ASP A 268 -4.44 -15.50 2.69
C ASP A 268 -4.76 -14.00 2.52
N ARG A 269 -3.73 -13.14 2.49
CA ARG A 269 -3.90 -11.75 2.06
C ARG A 269 -3.85 -11.68 0.54
N TRP A 270 -4.78 -10.92 -0.04
CA TRP A 270 -4.89 -10.69 -1.48
C TRP A 270 -5.01 -9.19 -1.77
N ASP A 271 -4.17 -8.72 -2.69
CA ASP A 271 -4.22 -7.35 -3.19
C ASP A 271 -3.68 -7.23 -4.63
N VAL A 272 -3.86 -6.06 -5.22
CA VAL A 272 -3.10 -5.63 -6.41
C VAL A 272 -2.34 -4.38 -6.04
N SER A 273 -1.01 -4.41 -6.22
CA SER A 273 -0.14 -3.26 -6.06
C SER A 273 0.04 -2.58 -7.43
N GLY A 274 -0.23 -1.28 -7.49
CA GLY A 274 0.15 -0.42 -8.61
C GLY A 274 1.21 0.58 -8.16
N LEU A 275 2.26 0.75 -8.94
CA LEU A 275 3.28 1.79 -8.77
C LEU A 275 3.15 2.73 -9.96
N TYR A 276 3.05 4.03 -9.73
CA TYR A 276 2.85 5.03 -10.78
C TYR A 276 3.87 6.15 -10.61
N GLY A 277 4.74 6.33 -11.61
CA GLY A 277 5.68 7.45 -11.64
C GLY A 277 4.93 8.78 -11.73
N VAL A 278 5.40 9.78 -10.97
CA VAL A 278 4.83 11.12 -10.94
C VAL A 278 5.76 12.10 -11.65
N GLY A 279 5.19 12.94 -12.53
CA GLY A 279 5.91 14.02 -13.20
C GLY A 279 6.27 15.14 -12.24
N GLU A 280 7.33 15.89 -12.55
CA GLU A 280 7.64 17.13 -11.84
C GLU A 280 6.69 18.21 -12.36
N ASP A 281 6.00 18.91 -11.44
CA ASP A 281 5.18 20.07 -11.81
C ASP A 281 6.12 21.11 -12.46
N GLU A 282 5.97 21.37 -13.76
CA GLU A 282 6.75 22.38 -14.50
C GLU A 282 6.34 23.83 -14.14
N ASP A 283 5.53 24.03 -13.09
CA ASP A 283 4.85 25.28 -12.76
C ASP A 283 5.67 26.27 -11.89
N GLU A 284 7.01 26.23 -11.93
CA GLU A 284 7.85 27.26 -11.27
C GLU A 284 8.70 28.15 -12.18
N ASP A 285 8.65 28.03 -13.52
CA ASP A 285 9.41 28.93 -14.42
C ASP A 285 8.60 29.40 -15.65
N GLU A 286 7.40 29.95 -15.45
CA GLU A 286 6.72 30.78 -16.47
C GLU A 286 7.09 32.27 -16.30
N ASP A 287 8.38 32.59 -16.16
CA ASP A 287 8.90 33.94 -16.42
C ASP A 287 9.31 34.02 -17.90
N GLY A 288 8.38 34.54 -18.71
CA GLY A 288 8.48 34.53 -20.16
C GLY A 288 9.67 35.30 -20.75
N GLU A 289 10.23 34.75 -21.82
CA GLU A 289 10.69 35.56 -22.94
C GLU A 289 10.23 34.91 -24.26
N GLU A 290 9.42 35.67 -24.99
CA GLU A 290 9.04 35.41 -26.37
C GLU A 290 10.31 35.37 -27.24
N GLY A 291 10.57 34.20 -27.82
CA GLY A 291 11.57 34.01 -28.88
C GLY A 291 10.90 33.46 -30.13
N GLU A 292 10.38 34.36 -30.96
CA GLU A 292 10.05 34.08 -32.37
C GLU A 292 11.29 33.49 -33.06
N ASP A 293 11.13 32.36 -33.75
CA ASP A 293 11.74 32.15 -35.07
C ASP A 293 11.10 30.95 -35.76
N GLU A 294 10.19 31.25 -36.69
CA GLU A 294 9.84 30.39 -37.81
C GLU A 294 11.03 30.27 -38.76
N GLU A 295 11.49 29.07 -39.10
CA GLU A 295 11.91 28.76 -40.48
C GLU A 295 11.75 27.24 -40.76
N GLU A 296 10.77 26.91 -41.60
CA GLU A 296 10.72 25.66 -42.34
C GLU A 296 11.88 25.56 -43.35
N LYS A 297 12.49 24.36 -43.49
CA LYS A 297 12.76 23.76 -44.82
C LYS A 297 13.18 22.30 -44.77
N GLU A 298 12.55 21.56 -45.68
CA GLU A 298 12.71 20.17 -46.09
C GLU A 298 14.13 19.74 -46.53
N SER A 299 14.34 18.43 -46.37
CA SER A 299 14.95 17.49 -47.34
C SER A 299 16.42 17.67 -47.76
N SER A 300 17.25 16.74 -47.32
CA SER A 300 18.31 16.15 -48.17
C SER A 300 18.74 14.80 -47.60
N GLU A 301 18.58 13.76 -48.42
CA GLU A 301 19.12 12.42 -48.25
C GLU A 301 20.65 12.48 -48.08
N ASP A 302 21.18 11.76 -47.09
CA ASP A 302 22.59 11.35 -47.11
C ASP A 302 22.70 9.84 -46.85
N GLU A 303 23.10 9.21 -47.94
CA GLU A 303 23.36 7.83 -48.26
C GLU A 303 24.57 7.32 -47.47
N PHE A 304 24.38 6.46 -46.46
CA PHE A 304 25.49 5.78 -45.79
C PHE A 304 25.85 4.48 -46.52
N GLU A 305 26.76 4.59 -47.49
CA GLU A 305 27.48 3.47 -48.10
C GLU A 305 28.50 2.88 -47.10
N GLY A 306 28.45 1.56 -46.88
CA GLY A 306 29.34 0.86 -45.97
C GLY A 306 30.71 0.49 -46.54
N PHE A 307 31.27 -0.55 -45.90
CA PHE A 307 32.52 -1.31 -46.13
C PHE A 307 33.73 -0.87 -45.29
N SER A 308 34.52 -1.77 -44.70
CA SER A 308 34.77 -3.18 -45.04
C SER A 308 35.47 -3.95 -43.90
N ASP A 309 35.25 -5.28 -43.95
CA ASP A 309 35.99 -6.45 -43.40
C ASP A 309 36.31 -6.52 -41.90
#